data_AF-A0A3B0THI5-F1
#
_entry.id   AF-A0A3B0THI5-F1
#
_cell.length_a   1.000
_cell.length_b   1.000
_cell.length_c   1.000
_cell.angle_alpha   90.00
_cell.angle_beta   90.00
_cell.angle_gamma   90.00
#
_symmetry.space_group_name_H-M   'P 1'
#
loop_
_entity.id
_entity.type
_entity.pdbx_description
1 polymer ?
#
loop_
_entity_poly.entity_id
_entity_poly.type
_entity_poly.pdbx_seq_one_letter_code
_entity_poly.pdbx_strand_id
1 'polypeptide(L)'
;MVGFKKITSALISVYHKEKLDRIVKKLENLGVDIYSTGGTYNFIKGLGVNVKAVESLTGYPSILGGRVKTLHPKVFGGILARRDNKGDLGQLSEYGIPAIDLVIVDLYPFEETVASGAGEQDIIEKIDIGGIALIRAAAKNYKDVLIVSSMGQYSRLLDLLEEKGGGASIEDRKEFAGEAFAESSNYDTAIFNYFNISKEGKARISLNEGQELRYGENPHQRATFYKFNNSPSNVTLANAKALQGKALSYNNMLDADAAWKSASDAFHSVTHLKTKVAVSVIKHLNPCGLAVTGNILRSLELAWAGDPISAFGSIVCFTEPVGKEIAEWFARKFIEIIIAPDFTAGALEVLGKKKNLRLLSIPVKEEVTHEKLFRSVSGGMLVQDEDEGLETEFRNVTKIKFGEKKLNLTKFGIVACKHLKSNAIALVTENEDGSFWLAGAGMGQPNRLDSLRYLTIPRFNMKEGVKIEESVLISDAFFPFRDSIEAANEYGIKYIVEPGGSIRDNEVIEACDEFGIAMVFTGVRHFKH
;
A
#
# COMPACT_ATOMS: atom_id res chain seq x y z
N MET A 1 35.24 -27.04 10.97
CA MET A 1 34.41 -25.96 10.40
C MET A 1 35.05 -24.62 10.75
N VAL A 2 35.75 -24.00 9.80
CA VAL A 2 36.34 -22.67 10.01
C VAL A 2 35.20 -21.67 10.23
N GLY A 3 35.26 -20.85 11.27
CA GLY A 3 34.25 -19.82 11.56
C GLY A 3 33.04 -20.26 12.40
N PHE A 4 32.93 -21.53 12.79
CA PHE A 4 31.92 -21.97 13.75
C PHE A 4 32.25 -21.48 15.17
N LYS A 5 31.29 -20.91 15.88
CA LYS A 5 31.45 -20.44 17.27
C LYS A 5 30.35 -20.97 18.14
N LYS A 6 30.74 -21.57 19.27
CA LYS A 6 29.81 -21.98 20.32
C LYS A 6 29.40 -20.76 21.14
N ILE A 7 28.12 -20.65 21.43
CA ILE A 7 27.58 -19.61 22.29
C ILE A 7 27.84 -20.06 23.73
N THR A 8 28.61 -19.27 24.47
CA THR A 8 28.91 -19.51 25.89
C THR A 8 28.35 -18.42 26.78
N SER A 9 28.02 -17.26 26.20
CA SER A 9 27.48 -16.11 26.90
C SER A 9 26.42 -15.40 26.05
N ALA A 10 25.33 -14.95 26.68
CA ALA A 10 24.24 -14.24 26.03
C ALA A 10 23.84 -12.98 26.79
N LEU A 11 23.69 -11.86 26.10
CA LEU A 11 23.06 -10.64 26.63
C LEU A 11 21.63 -10.55 26.09
N ILE A 12 20.64 -10.52 26.98
CA ILE A 12 19.21 -10.46 26.61
C ILE A 12 18.60 -9.19 27.20
N SER A 13 18.13 -8.28 26.35
CA SER A 13 17.50 -7.02 26.72
C SER A 13 16.35 -6.71 25.77
N VAL A 14 15.14 -7.14 26.11
CA VAL A 14 13.99 -7.10 25.20
C VAL A 14 12.76 -6.45 25.85
N TYR A 15 12.06 -5.66 25.05
CA TYR A 15 10.72 -5.17 25.29
C TYR A 15 9.70 -6.31 25.21
N HIS A 16 9.65 -7.06 24.11
CA HIS A 16 8.71 -8.19 23.93
C HIS A 16 9.28 -9.49 24.52
N LYS A 17 8.45 -10.22 25.27
CA LYS A 17 8.87 -11.41 26.04
C LYS A 17 8.17 -12.69 25.56
N GLU A 18 7.25 -12.55 24.63
CA GLU A 18 6.52 -13.61 23.98
C GLU A 18 7.51 -14.59 23.33
N LYS A 19 7.35 -15.89 23.61
CA LYS A 19 8.19 -16.99 23.09
C LYS A 19 9.66 -16.98 23.53
N LEU A 20 10.10 -15.99 24.33
CA LEU A 20 11.48 -15.90 24.82
C LEU A 20 11.82 -17.04 25.81
N ASP A 21 10.82 -17.55 26.53
CA ASP A 21 10.96 -18.61 27.54
C ASP A 21 11.61 -19.89 26.98
N ARG A 22 11.24 -20.28 25.75
CA ARG A 22 11.82 -21.46 25.08
C ARG A 22 13.30 -21.28 24.78
N ILE A 23 13.68 -20.10 24.30
CA ILE A 23 15.07 -19.75 24.00
C ILE A 23 15.89 -19.73 25.29
N VAL A 24 15.40 -19.06 26.33
CA VAL A 24 16.09 -18.92 27.62
C VAL A 24 16.36 -20.29 28.25
N LYS A 25 15.36 -21.18 28.29
CA LYS A 25 15.53 -22.56 28.78
C LYS A 25 16.51 -23.36 27.93
N LYS A 26 16.50 -23.18 26.61
CA LYS A 26 17.45 -23.84 25.71
C LYS A 26 18.89 -23.37 25.99
N LEU A 27 19.10 -22.07 26.19
CA LEU A 27 20.41 -21.50 26.53
C LEU A 27 20.91 -22.03 27.89
N GLU A 28 20.04 -22.13 28.89
CA GLU A 28 20.38 -22.72 30.19
C GLU A 28 20.82 -24.19 30.06
N ASN A 29 20.05 -25.01 29.32
CA ASN A 29 20.40 -26.41 29.06
C ASN A 29 21.72 -26.58 28.32
N LEU A 30 22.15 -25.57 27.56
CA LEU A 30 23.44 -25.52 26.87
C LEU A 30 24.58 -24.99 27.75
N GLY A 31 24.28 -24.56 28.99
CA GLY A 31 25.24 -24.01 29.94
C GLY A 31 25.70 -22.59 29.60
N VAL A 32 24.87 -21.81 28.92
CA VAL A 32 25.19 -20.43 28.52
C VAL A 32 25.03 -19.48 29.70
N ASP A 33 26.03 -18.64 29.92
CA ASP A 33 25.96 -17.53 30.89
C ASP A 33 25.04 -16.42 30.38
N ILE A 34 23.91 -16.18 31.06
CA ILE A 34 22.93 -15.17 30.65
C ILE A 34 23.12 -13.87 31.46
N TYR A 35 23.21 -12.76 30.73
CA TYR A 35 23.23 -11.39 31.26
C TYR A 35 21.95 -10.66 30.84
N SER A 36 21.33 -9.92 31.76
CA SER A 36 20.11 -9.16 31.46
C SER A 36 19.93 -7.96 32.41
N THR A 37 18.97 -7.08 32.11
CA THR A 37 18.64 -5.89 32.91
C THR A 37 17.13 -5.70 33.02
N GLY A 38 16.70 -4.96 34.04
CA GLY A 38 15.32 -4.47 34.20
C GLY A 38 14.25 -5.57 34.13
N GLY A 39 13.20 -5.31 33.34
CA GLY A 39 12.06 -6.22 33.21
C GLY A 39 12.41 -7.58 32.60
N THR A 40 13.40 -7.63 31.69
CA THR A 40 13.87 -8.88 31.08
C THR A 40 14.59 -9.75 32.11
N TYR A 41 15.42 -9.15 32.98
CA TYR A 41 16.07 -9.85 34.07
C TYR A 41 15.05 -10.52 35.00
N ASN A 42 14.02 -9.76 35.42
CA ASN A 42 12.98 -10.28 36.30
C ASN A 42 12.18 -11.43 35.65
N PHE A 43 11.89 -11.31 34.36
CA PHE A 43 11.23 -12.37 33.59
C PHE A 43 12.06 -13.66 33.57
N ILE A 44 13.34 -13.59 33.21
CA ILE A 44 14.24 -14.75 33.15
C ILE A 44 14.38 -15.40 34.53
N LYS A 45 14.59 -14.60 35.57
CA LYS A 45 14.68 -15.09 36.96
C LYS A 45 13.38 -15.78 37.40
N GLY A 46 12.22 -15.26 37.00
CA GLY A 46 10.92 -15.86 37.26
C GLY A 46 10.72 -17.23 36.61
N LEU A 47 11.48 -17.56 35.56
CA LEU A 47 11.50 -18.90 34.94
C LEU A 47 12.37 -19.90 35.72
N GLY A 48 13.03 -19.47 36.81
CA GLY A 48 13.97 -20.28 37.57
C GLY A 48 15.36 -20.38 36.96
N VAL A 49 15.64 -19.59 35.91
CA VAL A 49 16.91 -19.65 35.17
C VAL A 49 17.95 -18.74 35.81
N ASN A 50 19.20 -19.22 35.89
CA ASN A 50 20.30 -18.41 36.39
C ASN A 50 20.61 -17.24 35.45
N VAL A 51 20.58 -16.01 35.98
CA VAL A 51 20.79 -14.79 35.21
C VAL A 51 21.57 -13.75 36.01
N LYS A 52 22.59 -13.17 35.37
CA LYS A 52 23.45 -12.14 35.93
C LYS A 52 22.91 -10.75 35.55
N ALA A 53 22.81 -9.86 36.53
CA ALA A 53 22.37 -8.48 36.29
C ALA A 53 23.47 -7.70 35.57
N VAL A 54 23.14 -6.96 34.51
CA VAL A 54 24.11 -6.10 33.79
C VAL A 54 24.72 -5.05 34.74
N GLU A 55 23.96 -4.57 35.70
CA GLU A 55 24.39 -3.63 36.74
C GLU A 55 25.55 -4.20 37.58
N SER A 56 25.61 -5.52 37.76
CA SER A 56 26.73 -6.19 38.44
C SER A 56 28.02 -6.19 37.62
N LEU A 57 27.91 -6.11 36.29
CA LEU A 57 29.06 -5.95 35.41
C LEU A 57 29.55 -4.51 35.43
N THR A 58 28.65 -3.55 35.24
CA THR A 58 29.00 -2.13 35.04
C THR A 58 29.42 -1.46 36.34
N GLY A 59 28.89 -1.89 37.49
CA GLY A 59 29.08 -1.22 38.77
C GLY A 59 28.24 0.05 38.92
N TYR A 60 27.34 0.34 37.97
CA TYR A 60 26.45 1.49 37.99
C TYR A 60 24.98 1.05 38.04
N PRO A 61 24.13 1.69 38.86
CA PRO A 61 22.70 1.46 38.80
C PRO A 61 22.08 2.05 37.53
N SER A 62 20.88 1.62 37.18
CA SER A 62 20.08 2.27 36.14
C SER A 62 19.74 3.71 36.54
N ILE A 63 20.29 4.70 35.83
CA ILE A 63 20.05 6.13 36.07
C ILE A 63 19.15 6.77 35.00
N LEU A 64 18.67 8.00 35.26
CA LEU A 64 17.91 8.83 34.30
C LEU A 64 16.67 8.14 33.72
N GLY A 65 15.83 7.56 34.59
CA GLY A 65 14.62 6.84 34.17
C GLY A 65 14.90 5.58 33.35
N GLY A 66 16.16 5.12 33.30
CA GLY A 66 16.56 3.97 32.52
C GLY A 66 17.06 4.24 31.11
N ARG A 67 17.29 5.51 30.74
CA ARG A 67 17.86 5.90 29.45
C ARG A 67 19.32 5.45 29.26
N VAL A 68 20.04 5.17 30.35
CA VAL A 68 21.48 4.82 30.33
C VAL A 68 21.74 3.56 31.15
N LYS A 69 21.23 2.40 30.69
CA LYS A 69 21.43 1.09 31.36
C LYS A 69 22.60 0.30 30.80
N THR A 70 22.69 0.21 29.47
CA THR A 70 23.61 -0.70 28.77
C THR A 70 24.79 0.02 28.12
N LEU A 71 24.76 1.36 28.05
CA LEU A 71 25.80 2.23 27.46
C LEU A 71 27.07 2.28 28.32
N HIS A 72 27.78 1.16 28.40
CA HIS A 72 28.96 1.00 29.24
C HIS A 72 30.08 0.19 28.55
N PRO A 73 31.36 0.55 28.71
CA PRO A 73 32.49 -0.16 28.09
C PRO A 73 32.56 -1.65 28.43
N LYS A 74 32.14 -2.07 29.64
CA LYS A 74 32.09 -3.50 29.99
C LYS A 74 31.04 -4.30 29.22
N VAL A 75 29.98 -3.66 28.74
CA VAL A 75 28.97 -4.32 27.89
C VAL A 75 29.46 -4.29 26.44
N PHE A 76 29.78 -3.11 25.93
CA PHE A 76 30.19 -2.92 24.54
C PHE A 76 31.55 -3.53 24.23
N GLY A 77 32.49 -3.54 25.16
CA GLY A 77 33.77 -4.23 25.04
C GLY A 77 33.59 -5.75 24.96
N GLY A 78 32.66 -6.29 25.75
CA GLY A 78 32.28 -7.71 25.66
C GLY A 78 31.74 -8.09 24.29
N ILE A 79 30.96 -7.19 23.65
CA ILE A 79 30.40 -7.40 22.31
C ILE A 79 31.43 -7.13 21.19
N LEU A 80 32.19 -6.05 21.26
CA LEU A 80 33.00 -5.52 20.15
C LEU A 80 34.43 -6.04 20.09
N ALA A 81 34.96 -6.63 21.17
CA ALA A 81 36.32 -7.15 21.17
C ALA A 81 36.47 -8.29 20.15
N ARG A 82 37.46 -8.15 19.28
CA ARG A 82 37.76 -9.13 18.21
C ARG A 82 38.47 -10.32 18.82
N ARG A 83 37.90 -11.51 18.66
CA ARG A 83 38.40 -12.71 19.33
C ARG A 83 39.70 -13.26 18.73
N ASP A 84 40.07 -12.80 17.53
CA ASP A 84 41.35 -13.11 16.88
C ASP A 84 42.45 -12.08 17.19
N ASN A 85 42.12 -10.97 17.86
CA ASN A 85 43.07 -9.92 18.20
C ASN A 85 43.63 -10.09 19.62
N LYS A 86 44.94 -10.38 19.73
CA LYS A 86 45.60 -10.57 21.03
C LYS A 86 45.56 -9.34 21.94
N GLY A 87 45.57 -8.13 21.37
CA GLY A 87 45.47 -6.89 22.13
C GLY A 87 44.10 -6.73 22.78
N ASP A 88 43.02 -6.92 22.00
CA ASP A 88 41.65 -6.89 22.51
C ASP A 88 41.45 -7.93 23.63
N LEU A 89 41.95 -9.17 23.44
CA LEU A 89 41.87 -10.23 24.47
C LEU A 89 42.63 -9.88 25.75
N GLY A 90 43.81 -9.23 25.62
CA GLY A 90 44.56 -8.73 26.78
C GLY A 90 43.77 -7.70 27.57
N GLN A 91 43.13 -6.75 26.87
CA GLN A 91 42.28 -5.73 27.50
C GLN A 91 41.03 -6.33 28.17
N LEU A 92 40.40 -7.34 27.56
CA LEU A 92 39.27 -8.03 28.19
C LEU A 92 39.70 -8.64 29.54
N SER A 93 40.88 -9.25 29.60
CA SER A 93 41.41 -9.83 30.83
C SER A 93 41.79 -8.76 31.85
N GLU A 94 42.51 -7.70 31.43
CA GLU A 94 42.97 -6.60 32.29
C GLU A 94 41.80 -5.90 33.00
N TYR A 95 40.72 -5.64 32.26
CA TYR A 95 39.56 -4.89 32.78
C TYR A 95 38.40 -5.78 33.26
N GLY A 96 38.60 -7.10 33.30
CA GLY A 96 37.58 -8.06 33.75
C GLY A 96 36.29 -7.99 32.94
N ILE A 97 36.41 -7.89 31.61
CA ILE A 97 35.28 -7.75 30.69
C ILE A 97 34.92 -9.14 30.13
N PRO A 98 33.72 -9.67 30.41
CA PRO A 98 33.30 -10.94 29.83
C PRO A 98 33.04 -10.77 28.33
N ALA A 99 33.46 -11.76 27.54
CA ALA A 99 33.00 -11.90 26.16
C ALA A 99 31.48 -12.11 26.13
N ILE A 100 30.83 -11.61 25.09
CA ILE A 100 29.42 -11.87 24.76
C ILE A 100 29.38 -12.53 23.37
N ASP A 101 28.72 -13.68 23.24
CA ASP A 101 28.65 -14.44 21.98
C ASP A 101 27.28 -14.33 21.30
N LEU A 102 26.22 -14.07 22.07
CA LEU A 102 24.87 -13.87 21.61
C LEU A 102 24.29 -12.58 22.21
N VAL A 103 23.67 -11.74 21.39
CA VAL A 103 22.88 -10.59 21.84
C VAL A 103 21.46 -10.77 21.34
N ILE A 104 20.48 -10.75 22.24
CA ILE A 104 19.05 -10.74 21.93
C ILE A 104 18.49 -9.42 22.44
N VAL A 105 18.03 -8.60 21.51
CA VAL A 105 17.52 -7.26 21.78
C VAL A 105 16.43 -6.94 20.76
N ASP A 106 15.37 -6.30 21.20
CA ASP A 106 14.39 -5.67 20.32
C ASP A 106 14.16 -4.23 20.81
N LEU A 107 13.63 -3.41 19.92
CA LEU A 107 13.47 -1.98 20.17
C LEU A 107 12.11 -1.69 20.81
N TYR A 108 11.99 -0.52 21.42
CA TYR A 108 10.70 -0.01 21.88
C TYR A 108 9.76 0.22 20.68
N PRO A 109 8.45 -0.03 20.84
CA PRO A 109 7.49 0.00 19.73
C PRO A 109 7.15 1.44 19.34
N PHE A 110 8.10 2.15 18.72
CA PHE A 110 7.98 3.56 18.35
C PHE A 110 6.84 3.78 17.35
N GLU A 111 6.81 3.00 16.27
CA GLU A 111 5.79 3.11 15.22
C GLU A 111 4.38 2.86 15.77
N GLU A 112 4.21 1.84 16.61
CA GLU A 112 2.92 1.54 17.26
C GLU A 112 2.49 2.67 18.21
N THR A 113 3.45 3.28 18.93
CA THR A 113 3.16 4.39 19.85
C THR A 113 2.72 5.63 19.09
N VAL A 114 3.38 5.97 17.97
CA VAL A 114 2.94 7.04 17.07
C VAL A 114 1.54 6.75 16.51
N ALA A 115 1.31 5.53 16.01
CA ALA A 115 0.03 5.13 15.43
C ALA A 115 -1.14 5.15 16.45
N SER A 116 -0.85 4.94 17.73
CA SER A 116 -1.86 5.01 18.81
C SER A 116 -2.34 6.44 19.13
N GLY A 117 -1.68 7.47 18.60
CA GLY A 117 -1.99 8.87 18.91
C GLY A 117 -1.52 9.30 20.31
N ALA A 118 -0.50 8.64 20.86
CA ALA A 118 0.09 9.00 22.14
C ALA A 118 0.63 10.45 22.14
N GLY A 119 0.72 11.05 23.33
CA GLY A 119 1.28 12.40 23.48
C GLY A 119 2.75 12.44 23.06
N GLU A 120 3.22 13.62 22.63
CA GLU A 120 4.61 13.81 22.16
C GLU A 120 5.63 13.27 23.18
N GLN A 121 5.45 13.56 24.47
CA GLN A 121 6.35 13.07 25.51
C GLN A 121 6.46 11.54 25.53
N ASP A 122 5.34 10.82 25.39
CA ASP A 122 5.33 9.35 25.37
C ASP A 122 6.04 8.81 24.12
N ILE A 123 5.87 9.46 22.97
CA ILE A 123 6.55 9.10 21.72
C ILE A 123 8.08 9.31 21.87
N ILE A 124 8.50 10.43 22.45
CA ILE A 124 9.92 10.73 22.68
C ILE A 124 10.56 9.72 23.62
N GLU A 125 9.87 9.27 24.68
CA GLU A 125 10.38 8.22 25.58
C GLU A 125 10.50 6.84 24.90
N LYS A 126 9.87 6.63 23.74
CA LYS A 126 9.98 5.40 22.95
C LYS A 126 11.14 5.40 21.96
N ILE A 127 11.95 6.45 21.91
CA ILE A 127 13.20 6.48 21.14
C ILE A 127 14.29 5.75 21.93
N ASP A 128 14.63 4.53 21.50
CA ASP A 128 15.57 3.65 22.19
C ASP A 128 17.02 3.91 21.75
N ILE A 129 17.82 4.43 22.69
CA ILE A 129 19.26 4.68 22.49
C ILE A 129 20.10 3.43 22.81
N GLY A 130 19.70 2.67 23.83
CA GLY A 130 20.48 1.53 24.32
C GLY A 130 20.34 0.33 23.39
N GLY A 131 19.10 0.00 23.03
CA GLY A 131 18.77 -1.12 22.14
C GLY A 131 19.41 -0.95 20.77
N ILE A 132 19.28 0.23 20.15
CA ILE A 132 19.85 0.50 18.83
C ILE A 132 21.38 0.39 18.83
N ALA A 133 22.04 0.85 19.91
CA ALA A 133 23.48 0.74 20.05
C ALA A 133 23.92 -0.73 20.19
N LEU A 134 23.20 -1.54 20.97
CA LEU A 134 23.46 -2.98 21.12
C LEU A 134 23.30 -3.73 19.78
N ILE A 135 22.21 -3.48 19.05
CA ILE A 135 21.96 -4.05 17.71
C ILE A 135 23.15 -3.77 16.80
N ARG A 136 23.54 -2.50 16.66
CA ARG A 136 24.63 -2.09 15.76
C ARG A 136 25.99 -2.63 16.19
N ALA A 137 26.27 -2.68 17.50
CA ALA A 137 27.54 -3.21 18.00
C ALA A 137 27.69 -4.71 17.74
N ALA A 138 26.64 -5.50 18.01
CA ALA A 138 26.65 -6.94 17.78
C ALA A 138 26.69 -7.26 16.28
N ALA A 139 25.88 -6.57 15.46
CA ALA A 139 25.88 -6.73 14.01
C ALA A 139 27.24 -6.35 13.37
N LYS A 140 27.89 -5.27 13.84
CA LYS A 140 29.24 -4.89 13.41
C LYS A 140 30.25 -6.01 13.68
N ASN A 141 30.15 -6.68 14.83
CA ASN A 141 31.06 -7.75 15.23
C ASN A 141 30.53 -9.16 14.90
N TYR A 142 29.76 -9.31 13.82
CA TYR A 142 29.19 -10.61 13.39
C TYR A 142 30.23 -11.72 13.21
N LYS A 143 31.52 -11.39 13.05
CA LYS A 143 32.60 -12.38 13.04
C LYS A 143 32.61 -13.24 14.30
N ASP A 144 32.26 -12.64 15.43
CA ASP A 144 32.34 -13.23 16.76
C ASP A 144 30.99 -13.35 17.47
N VAL A 145 30.02 -12.50 17.15
CA VAL A 145 28.75 -12.36 17.88
C VAL A 145 27.55 -12.67 16.99
N LEU A 146 26.62 -13.47 17.49
CA LEU A 146 25.28 -13.64 16.90
C LEU A 146 24.34 -12.58 17.48
N ILE A 147 23.62 -11.86 16.61
CA ILE A 147 22.63 -10.85 17.01
C ILE A 147 21.23 -11.36 16.66
N VAL A 148 20.27 -11.11 17.54
CA VAL A 148 18.84 -11.30 17.30
C VAL A 148 18.20 -9.96 17.64
N SER A 149 17.76 -9.24 16.60
CA SER A 149 17.29 -7.85 16.65
C SER A 149 15.76 -7.71 16.71
N SER A 150 15.02 -8.79 16.49
CA SER A 150 13.55 -8.77 16.55
C SER A 150 12.95 -10.09 17.00
N MET A 151 11.73 -10.03 17.57
CA MET A 151 10.97 -11.21 17.99
C MET A 151 10.69 -12.18 16.82
N GLY A 152 10.56 -11.68 15.59
CA GLY A 152 10.33 -12.49 14.40
C GLY A 152 11.41 -13.55 14.15
N GLN A 153 12.63 -13.31 14.65
CA GLN A 153 13.78 -14.20 14.50
C GLN A 153 13.83 -15.33 15.55
N TYR A 154 12.98 -15.29 16.59
CA TYR A 154 13.06 -16.22 17.72
C TYR A 154 12.91 -17.69 17.32
N SER A 155 12.02 -18.01 16.38
CA SER A 155 11.88 -19.38 15.89
C SER A 155 13.16 -19.86 15.23
N ARG A 156 13.73 -19.05 14.30
CA ARG A 156 14.95 -19.39 13.58
C ARG A 156 16.15 -19.52 14.52
N LEU A 157 16.24 -18.68 15.55
CA LEU A 157 17.27 -18.82 16.58
C LEU A 157 17.13 -20.16 17.32
N LEU A 158 15.92 -20.53 17.73
CA LEU A 158 15.69 -21.76 18.45
C LEU A 158 16.07 -22.98 17.61
N ASP A 159 15.63 -23.02 16.35
CA ASP A 159 15.96 -24.07 15.39
C ASP A 159 17.49 -24.16 15.21
N LEU A 160 18.17 -23.02 15.04
CA LEU A 160 19.63 -22.94 14.95
C LEU A 160 20.33 -23.51 16.20
N LEU A 161 19.87 -23.14 17.40
CA LEU A 161 20.45 -23.64 18.66
C LEU A 161 20.25 -25.14 18.82
N GLU A 162 19.16 -25.69 18.31
CA GLU A 162 18.86 -27.13 18.33
C GLU A 162 19.71 -27.90 17.32
N GLU A 163 19.68 -27.50 16.05
CA GLU A 163 20.37 -28.19 14.96
C GLU A 163 21.89 -28.13 15.07
N LYS A 164 22.41 -26.98 15.52
CA LYS A 164 23.86 -26.71 15.57
C LYS A 164 24.46 -26.84 16.97
N GLY A 165 23.72 -27.41 17.93
CA GLY A 165 24.23 -27.71 19.27
C GLY A 165 24.68 -26.47 20.05
N GLY A 166 23.96 -25.36 19.92
CA GLY A 166 24.27 -24.11 20.62
C GLY A 166 25.40 -23.28 20.01
N GLY A 167 25.67 -23.41 18.72
CA GLY A 167 26.64 -22.57 18.01
C GLY A 167 26.13 -22.10 16.66
N ALA A 168 26.87 -21.17 16.05
CA ALA A 168 26.54 -20.56 14.76
C ALA A 168 27.76 -20.58 13.83
N SER A 169 27.53 -20.74 12.53
CA SER A 169 28.55 -20.50 11.51
C SER A 169 28.73 -19.00 11.28
N ILE A 170 29.74 -18.63 10.48
CA ILE A 170 29.96 -17.23 10.11
C ILE A 170 28.84 -16.72 9.18
N GLU A 171 28.30 -17.60 8.35
CA GLU A 171 27.16 -17.33 7.45
C GLU A 171 25.92 -17.00 8.26
N ASP A 172 25.58 -17.82 9.27
CA ASP A 172 24.45 -17.55 10.17
C ASP A 172 24.59 -16.16 10.81
N ARG A 173 25.75 -15.86 11.42
CA ARG A 173 25.96 -14.58 12.09
C ARG A 173 25.89 -13.41 11.11
N LYS A 174 26.36 -13.59 9.87
CA LYS A 174 26.31 -12.56 8.83
C LYS A 174 24.87 -12.28 8.36
N GLU A 175 24.05 -13.32 8.22
CA GLU A 175 22.63 -13.20 7.86
C GLU A 175 21.86 -12.41 8.93
N PHE A 176 21.96 -12.84 10.18
CA PHE A 176 21.34 -12.15 11.32
C PHE A 176 21.85 -10.71 11.49
N ALA A 177 23.13 -10.45 11.21
CA ALA A 177 23.67 -9.09 11.21
C ALA A 177 23.10 -8.21 10.09
N GLY A 178 22.84 -8.78 8.91
CA GLY A 178 22.15 -8.07 7.83
C GLY A 178 20.75 -7.63 8.23
N GLU A 179 19.99 -8.53 8.85
CA GLU A 179 18.65 -8.23 9.38
C GLU A 179 18.68 -7.22 10.52
N ALA A 180 19.68 -7.29 11.40
CA ALA A 180 19.88 -6.29 12.45
C ALA A 180 20.11 -4.87 11.91
N PHE A 181 20.85 -4.74 10.79
CA PHE A 181 20.98 -3.45 10.11
C PHE A 181 19.71 -3.01 9.39
N ALA A 182 18.91 -3.95 8.87
CA ALA A 182 17.59 -3.63 8.31
C ALA A 182 16.63 -3.09 9.39
N GLU A 183 16.59 -3.74 10.56
CA GLU A 183 15.80 -3.31 11.72
C GLU A 183 16.18 -1.89 12.17
N SER A 184 17.47 -1.65 12.39
CA SER A 184 17.95 -0.32 12.82
C SER A 184 17.71 0.77 11.77
N SER A 185 17.88 0.47 10.48
CA SER A 185 17.62 1.42 9.39
C SER A 185 16.13 1.77 9.28
N ASN A 186 15.24 0.81 9.52
CA ASN A 186 13.80 1.03 9.54
C ASN A 186 13.39 1.91 10.72
N TYR A 187 13.90 1.59 11.90
CA TYR A 187 13.63 2.33 13.12
C TYR A 187 14.04 3.81 13.01
N ASP A 188 15.25 4.09 12.51
CA ASP A 188 15.70 5.47 12.28
C ASP A 188 14.88 6.17 11.17
N THR A 189 14.38 5.42 10.18
CA THR A 189 13.46 5.96 9.15
C THR A 189 12.14 6.39 9.76
N ALA A 190 11.55 5.58 10.65
CA ALA A 190 10.32 5.91 11.36
C ALA A 190 10.47 7.16 12.23
N ILE A 191 11.57 7.24 13.00
CA ILE A 191 11.89 8.42 13.83
C ILE A 191 12.06 9.66 12.94
N PHE A 192 12.82 9.54 11.85
CA PHE A 192 13.00 10.65 10.90
C PHE A 192 11.66 11.14 10.36
N ASN A 193 10.79 10.23 9.91
CA ASN A 193 9.49 10.58 9.34
C ASN A 193 8.56 11.25 10.36
N TYR A 194 8.63 10.88 11.65
CA TYR A 194 7.90 11.55 12.72
C TYR A 194 8.32 13.02 12.90
N PHE A 195 9.63 13.31 12.93
CA PHE A 195 10.14 14.67 13.13
C PHE A 195 10.12 15.54 11.85
N ASN A 196 10.02 14.93 10.67
CA ASN A 196 10.08 15.63 9.38
C ASN A 196 8.75 16.31 9.00
N ILE A 197 8.28 17.22 9.86
CA ILE A 197 6.98 17.91 9.73
C ILE A 197 6.98 18.89 8.54
N SER A 198 8.11 19.57 8.26
CA SER A 198 8.18 20.61 7.23
C SER A 198 8.19 20.09 5.78
N LYS A 199 8.32 18.77 5.58
CA LYS A 199 8.35 18.10 4.25
C LYS A 199 9.26 18.80 3.22
N GLU A 200 10.40 19.37 3.66
CA GLU A 200 11.37 20.12 2.85
C GLU A 200 12.16 19.23 1.86
N GLY A 201 11.48 18.55 0.94
CA GLY A 201 12.11 17.74 -0.11
C GLY A 201 12.93 16.54 0.41
N LYS A 202 12.81 16.18 1.68
CA LYS A 202 13.44 15.01 2.28
C LYS A 202 12.40 13.91 2.49
N ALA A 203 12.67 12.72 1.98
CA ALA A 203 11.85 11.53 2.18
C ALA A 203 12.75 10.33 2.52
N ARG A 204 12.29 9.48 3.43
CA ARG A 204 12.89 8.19 3.74
C ARG A 204 11.83 7.12 3.60
N ILE A 205 12.12 6.13 2.77
CA ILE A 205 11.29 4.94 2.58
C ILE A 205 12.14 3.77 3.03
N SER A 206 11.59 2.99 3.96
CA SER A 206 12.14 1.72 4.39
C SER A 206 11.20 0.63 3.88
N LEU A 207 11.76 -0.36 3.18
CA LEU A 207 11.01 -1.47 2.60
C LEU A 207 11.54 -2.77 3.21
N ASN A 208 10.87 -3.22 4.26
CA ASN A 208 11.11 -4.50 4.89
C ASN A 208 10.02 -5.50 4.45
N GLU A 209 10.30 -6.79 4.50
CA GLU A 209 9.31 -7.86 4.23
C GLU A 209 8.74 -7.91 2.79
N GLY A 210 9.64 -8.02 1.81
CA GLY A 210 9.24 -8.24 0.42
C GLY A 210 8.62 -9.61 0.18
N GLN A 211 7.46 -9.65 -0.46
CA GLN A 211 6.84 -10.86 -0.98
C GLN A 211 7.23 -11.05 -2.45
N GLU A 212 7.99 -12.10 -2.77
CA GLU A 212 8.29 -12.42 -4.16
C GLU A 212 7.01 -12.73 -4.95
N LEU A 213 6.87 -12.06 -6.09
CA LEU A 213 5.81 -12.34 -7.06
C LEU A 213 6.34 -13.31 -8.11
N ARG A 214 5.41 -14.00 -8.77
CA ARG A 214 5.76 -14.99 -9.81
C ARG A 214 6.64 -14.41 -10.93
N TYR A 215 6.35 -13.17 -11.32
CA TYR A 215 7.07 -12.34 -12.28
C TYR A 215 6.51 -10.90 -12.21
N GLY A 216 7.16 -9.95 -12.89
CA GLY A 216 6.73 -8.56 -13.02
C GLY A 216 5.59 -8.38 -14.03
N GLU A 217 5.62 -7.32 -14.83
CA GLU A 217 4.60 -7.15 -15.88
C GLU A 217 4.66 -8.28 -16.92
N ASN A 218 5.87 -8.77 -17.19
CA ASN A 218 6.15 -9.83 -18.16
C ASN A 218 6.89 -11.02 -17.52
N PRO A 219 6.73 -12.26 -18.04
CA PRO A 219 7.31 -13.47 -17.43
C PRO A 219 8.82 -13.50 -17.21
N HIS A 220 9.59 -12.72 -17.99
CA HIS A 220 11.05 -12.67 -17.88
C HIS A 220 11.55 -11.67 -16.81
N GLN A 221 10.64 -10.85 -16.24
CA GLN A 221 10.95 -9.87 -15.21
C GLN A 221 10.66 -10.47 -13.84
N ARG A 222 11.60 -10.35 -12.90
CA ARG A 222 11.34 -10.67 -11.48
C ARG A 222 10.65 -9.49 -10.80
N ALA A 223 9.79 -9.76 -9.83
CA ALA A 223 9.14 -8.70 -9.06
C ALA A 223 8.94 -9.12 -7.60
N THR A 224 8.93 -8.12 -6.73
CA THR A 224 8.70 -8.27 -5.30
C THR A 224 7.70 -7.20 -4.89
N PHE A 225 6.65 -7.61 -4.18
CA PHE A 225 5.69 -6.70 -3.59
C PHE A 225 6.15 -6.32 -2.19
N TYR A 226 6.12 -5.04 -1.87
CA TYR A 226 6.40 -4.53 -0.53
C TYR A 226 5.18 -3.79 -0.01
N LYS A 227 4.79 -4.09 1.23
CA LYS A 227 3.91 -3.21 1.97
C LYS A 227 4.74 -2.05 2.49
N PHE A 228 4.20 -0.84 2.37
CA PHE A 228 4.81 0.33 2.98
C PHE A 228 3.73 1.34 3.30
N ASN A 229 4.00 2.21 4.27
CA ASN A 229 3.06 3.22 4.70
C ASN A 229 3.13 4.44 3.76
N ASN A 230 2.22 4.50 2.79
CA ASN A 230 2.02 5.65 1.92
C ASN A 230 0.70 6.37 2.16
N SER A 231 -0.08 5.95 3.15
CA SER A 231 -1.38 6.53 3.51
C SER A 231 -1.60 6.40 5.02
N PRO A 232 -2.09 7.45 5.72
CA PRO A 232 -2.53 7.34 7.11
C PRO A 232 -3.67 6.35 7.33
N SER A 233 -4.43 5.99 6.29
CA SER A 233 -5.52 5.01 6.39
C SER A 233 -4.98 3.57 6.35
N ASN A 234 -5.55 2.70 7.20
CA ASN A 234 -5.24 1.27 7.19
C ASN A 234 -6.04 0.50 6.12
N VAL A 235 -7.07 1.12 5.55
CA VAL A 235 -7.88 0.56 4.46
C VAL A 235 -7.10 0.76 3.16
N THR A 236 -6.20 -0.17 2.84
CA THR A 236 -5.37 -0.15 1.63
C THR A 236 -5.41 -1.51 0.95
N LEU A 237 -5.23 -1.55 -0.38
CA LEU A 237 -5.19 -2.82 -1.12
C LEU A 237 -4.09 -3.77 -0.59
N ALA A 238 -2.98 -3.21 -0.10
CA ALA A 238 -1.91 -3.98 0.54
C ALA A 238 -2.39 -4.79 1.75
N ASN A 239 -3.46 -4.35 2.42
CA ASN A 239 -4.09 -5.01 3.56
C ASN A 239 -5.37 -5.78 3.20
N ALA A 240 -5.73 -5.86 1.91
CA ALA A 240 -6.87 -6.63 1.46
C ALA A 240 -6.72 -8.13 1.82
N LYS A 241 -7.81 -8.74 2.29
CA LYS A 241 -7.82 -10.15 2.65
C LYS A 241 -8.11 -11.01 1.42
N ALA A 242 -7.14 -11.82 0.99
CA ALA A 242 -7.37 -12.83 -0.03
C ALA A 242 -8.13 -14.03 0.56
N LEU A 243 -9.35 -14.29 0.08
CA LEU A 243 -10.22 -15.36 0.58
C LEU A 243 -10.06 -16.68 -0.19
N GLN A 244 -9.66 -16.61 -1.47
CA GLN A 244 -9.34 -17.77 -2.28
C GLN A 244 -8.52 -17.38 -3.51
N GLY A 245 -8.13 -18.39 -4.29
CA GLY A 245 -7.54 -18.25 -5.60
C GLY A 245 -6.02 -18.39 -5.60
N LYS A 246 -5.43 -18.20 -6.78
CA LYS A 246 -3.97 -18.19 -6.96
C LYS A 246 -3.36 -16.94 -6.34
N ALA A 247 -2.06 -16.99 -6.04
CA ALA A 247 -1.29 -15.79 -5.72
C ALA A 247 -1.53 -14.68 -6.77
N LEU A 248 -1.59 -13.44 -6.30
CA LEU A 248 -1.73 -12.26 -7.16
C LEU A 248 -0.44 -12.08 -7.98
N SER A 249 -0.58 -11.82 -9.28
CA SER A 249 0.53 -11.38 -10.12
C SER A 249 0.76 -9.87 -9.97
N TYR A 250 1.86 -9.36 -10.52
CA TYR A 250 2.14 -7.93 -10.58
C TYR A 250 0.99 -7.14 -11.24
N ASN A 251 0.54 -7.57 -12.42
CA ASN A 251 -0.58 -6.93 -13.13
C ASN A 251 -1.90 -7.06 -12.38
N ASN A 252 -2.11 -8.18 -11.65
CA ASN A 252 -3.31 -8.32 -10.81
C ASN A 252 -3.35 -7.27 -9.70
N MET A 253 -2.21 -6.93 -9.08
CA MET A 253 -2.18 -5.92 -8.03
C MET A 253 -2.45 -4.53 -8.60
N LEU A 254 -1.84 -4.21 -9.75
CA LEU A 254 -2.09 -2.97 -10.49
C LEU A 254 -3.57 -2.79 -10.84
N ASP A 255 -4.18 -3.79 -11.49
CA ASP A 255 -5.57 -3.72 -11.93
C ASP A 255 -6.54 -3.77 -10.73
N ALA A 256 -6.18 -4.46 -9.64
CA ALA A 256 -6.98 -4.50 -8.42
C ALA A 256 -7.01 -3.15 -7.70
N ASP A 257 -5.88 -2.44 -7.65
CA ASP A 257 -5.79 -1.09 -7.09
C ASP A 257 -6.63 -0.11 -7.91
N ALA A 258 -6.48 -0.15 -9.23
CA ALA A 258 -7.28 0.66 -10.14
C ALA A 258 -8.79 0.37 -10.00
N ALA A 259 -9.19 -0.89 -9.82
CA ALA A 259 -10.62 -1.25 -9.67
C ALA A 259 -11.19 -0.75 -8.36
N TRP A 260 -10.45 -0.98 -7.27
CA TRP A 260 -10.87 -0.57 -5.94
C TRP A 260 -10.99 0.96 -5.83
N LYS A 261 -10.02 1.71 -6.35
CA LYS A 261 -10.05 3.19 -6.39
C LYS A 261 -11.16 3.72 -7.30
N SER A 262 -11.30 3.16 -8.52
CA SER A 262 -12.33 3.55 -9.48
C SER A 262 -13.75 3.37 -8.94
N ALA A 263 -14.05 2.20 -8.35
CA ALA A 263 -15.36 1.94 -7.74
C ALA A 263 -15.63 2.83 -6.52
N SER A 264 -14.63 3.03 -5.66
CA SER A 264 -14.78 3.83 -4.43
C SER A 264 -15.03 5.31 -4.73
N ASP A 265 -14.25 5.91 -5.62
CA ASP A 265 -14.44 7.30 -6.02
C ASP A 265 -15.81 7.50 -6.69
N ALA A 266 -16.23 6.55 -7.53
CA ALA A 266 -17.53 6.62 -8.20
C ALA A 266 -18.67 6.58 -7.18
N PHE A 267 -18.56 5.71 -6.17
CA PHE A 267 -19.50 5.65 -5.05
C PHE A 267 -19.61 6.99 -4.31
N HIS A 268 -18.50 7.66 -4.03
CA HIS A 268 -18.51 8.96 -3.35
C HIS A 268 -19.09 10.08 -4.21
N SER A 269 -18.81 10.08 -5.52
CA SER A 269 -19.29 11.10 -6.47
C SER A 269 -20.81 11.18 -6.61
N VAL A 270 -21.53 10.10 -6.28
CA VAL A 270 -22.98 9.98 -6.43
C VAL A 270 -23.66 10.14 -5.07
N THR A 271 -24.43 11.20 -4.88
CA THR A 271 -25.06 11.51 -3.58
C THR A 271 -26.59 11.46 -3.61
N HIS A 272 -27.23 11.47 -4.78
CA HIS A 272 -28.69 11.47 -4.91
C HIS A 272 -29.33 10.10 -4.65
N LEU A 273 -28.58 9.01 -4.82
CA LEU A 273 -29.01 7.65 -4.52
C LEU A 273 -28.67 7.26 -3.08
N LYS A 274 -29.69 6.95 -2.27
CA LYS A 274 -29.50 6.53 -0.87
C LYS A 274 -28.90 5.13 -0.73
N THR A 275 -29.37 4.18 -1.53
CA THR A 275 -28.91 2.78 -1.55
C THR A 275 -27.95 2.55 -2.73
N LYS A 276 -26.94 3.42 -2.85
CA LYS A 276 -26.04 3.41 -4.00
C LYS A 276 -25.04 2.26 -3.92
N VAL A 277 -24.78 1.65 -5.07
CA VAL A 277 -23.74 0.63 -5.25
C VAL A 277 -22.94 1.01 -6.47
N ALA A 278 -21.61 1.05 -6.36
CA ALA A 278 -20.72 1.23 -7.48
C ALA A 278 -20.08 -0.10 -7.88
N VAL A 279 -19.96 -0.31 -9.18
CA VAL A 279 -19.23 -1.44 -9.76
C VAL A 279 -18.29 -0.94 -10.84
N SER A 280 -17.01 -1.31 -10.73
CA SER A 280 -16.00 -1.05 -11.77
C SER A 280 -15.56 -2.36 -12.41
N VAL A 281 -15.33 -2.35 -13.73
CA VAL A 281 -14.70 -3.43 -14.48
C VAL A 281 -13.41 -2.88 -15.09
N ILE A 282 -12.27 -3.37 -14.61
CA ILE A 282 -10.94 -2.91 -15.00
C ILE A 282 -10.20 -3.96 -15.81
N LYS A 283 -9.50 -3.48 -16.84
CA LYS A 283 -8.49 -4.25 -17.57
C LYS A 283 -7.34 -3.34 -17.93
N HIS A 284 -6.10 -3.74 -17.60
CA HIS A 284 -4.90 -2.96 -17.91
C HIS A 284 -4.98 -1.52 -17.42
N LEU A 285 -5.25 -1.34 -16.13
CA LEU A 285 -5.34 -0.09 -15.39
C LEU A 285 -6.47 0.87 -15.80
N ASN A 286 -7.37 0.45 -16.70
CA ASN A 286 -8.43 1.30 -17.21
C ASN A 286 -9.83 0.70 -16.94
N PRO A 287 -10.83 1.53 -16.59
CA PRO A 287 -12.22 1.13 -16.61
C PRO A 287 -12.71 0.93 -18.03
N CYS A 288 -12.92 -0.34 -18.39
CA CYS A 288 -13.74 -0.67 -19.56
C CYS A 288 -15.24 -0.56 -19.22
N GLY A 289 -15.58 -0.45 -17.93
CA GLY A 289 -16.93 -0.17 -17.46
C GLY A 289 -16.95 0.31 -16.02
N LEU A 290 -17.90 1.20 -15.72
CA LEU A 290 -18.10 1.78 -14.40
C LEU A 290 -19.57 2.20 -14.27
N ALA A 291 -20.23 1.87 -13.18
CA ALA A 291 -21.62 2.25 -12.94
C ALA A 291 -21.90 2.46 -11.46
N VAL A 292 -22.85 3.36 -11.17
CA VAL A 292 -23.42 3.56 -9.85
C VAL A 292 -24.95 3.56 -9.95
N THR A 293 -25.60 2.68 -9.19
CA THR A 293 -27.06 2.51 -9.24
C THR A 293 -27.61 2.23 -7.85
N GLY A 294 -28.94 2.14 -7.71
CA GLY A 294 -29.59 1.76 -6.45
C GLY A 294 -29.53 0.26 -6.11
N ASN A 295 -28.89 -0.57 -6.95
CA ASN A 295 -28.93 -2.03 -6.85
C ASN A 295 -27.61 -2.67 -7.35
N ILE A 296 -27.09 -3.65 -6.61
CA ILE A 296 -25.81 -4.31 -6.95
C ILE A 296 -25.81 -5.02 -8.31
N LEU A 297 -26.89 -5.75 -8.65
CA LEU A 297 -26.99 -6.46 -9.92
C LEU A 297 -27.11 -5.47 -11.09
N ARG A 298 -27.92 -4.42 -10.94
CA ARG A 298 -28.05 -3.37 -11.96
C ARG A 298 -26.73 -2.66 -12.22
N SER A 299 -25.96 -2.38 -11.16
CA SER A 299 -24.62 -1.78 -11.28
C SER A 299 -23.66 -2.69 -12.02
N LEU A 300 -23.69 -3.99 -11.73
CA LEU A 300 -22.89 -4.99 -12.45
C LEU A 300 -23.25 -5.05 -13.93
N GLU A 301 -24.55 -5.11 -14.26
CA GLU A 301 -25.01 -5.18 -15.64
C GLU A 301 -24.59 -3.96 -16.45
N LEU A 302 -24.76 -2.75 -15.91
CA LEU A 302 -24.36 -1.51 -16.58
C LEU A 302 -22.84 -1.38 -16.70
N ALA A 303 -22.09 -1.70 -15.65
CA ALA A 303 -20.63 -1.69 -15.72
C ALA A 303 -20.13 -2.73 -16.74
N TRP A 304 -20.70 -3.94 -16.77
CA TRP A 304 -20.36 -4.93 -17.79
C TRP A 304 -20.73 -4.49 -19.21
N ALA A 305 -21.87 -3.81 -19.36
CA ALA A 305 -22.32 -3.27 -20.64
C ALA A 305 -21.41 -2.19 -21.21
N GLY A 306 -20.55 -1.55 -20.40
CA GLY A 306 -19.56 -0.55 -20.85
C GLY A 306 -18.66 -1.05 -21.98
N ASP A 307 -18.10 -2.25 -21.84
CA ASP A 307 -17.47 -3.00 -22.95
C ASP A 307 -17.46 -4.50 -22.62
N PRO A 308 -18.50 -5.25 -23.03
CA PRO A 308 -18.64 -6.66 -22.71
C PRO A 308 -17.49 -7.52 -23.25
N ILE A 309 -16.85 -7.11 -24.35
CA ILE A 309 -15.75 -7.85 -24.97
C ILE A 309 -14.51 -7.72 -24.09
N SER A 310 -14.20 -6.49 -23.67
CA SER A 310 -13.05 -6.22 -22.79
C SER A 310 -13.25 -6.78 -21.38
N ALA A 311 -14.50 -6.82 -20.88
CA ALA A 311 -14.86 -7.32 -19.56
C ALA A 311 -14.44 -8.79 -19.31
N PHE A 312 -14.30 -9.61 -20.36
CA PHE A 312 -13.76 -10.97 -20.21
C PHE A 312 -12.29 -10.95 -19.74
N GLY A 313 -12.03 -11.65 -18.63
CA GLY A 313 -10.71 -11.70 -17.99
C GLY A 313 -10.34 -10.43 -17.23
N SER A 314 -11.32 -9.57 -16.95
CA SER A 314 -11.11 -8.34 -16.18
C SER A 314 -11.08 -8.59 -14.68
N ILE A 315 -10.86 -7.52 -13.93
CA ILE A 315 -11.08 -7.43 -12.49
C ILE A 315 -12.37 -6.65 -12.24
N VAL A 316 -13.22 -7.16 -11.34
CA VAL A 316 -14.49 -6.51 -10.98
C VAL A 316 -14.46 -6.11 -9.51
N CYS A 317 -14.73 -4.84 -9.21
CA CYS A 317 -14.85 -4.35 -7.84
C CYS A 317 -16.28 -3.90 -7.56
N PHE A 318 -16.80 -4.28 -6.39
CA PHE A 318 -18.10 -3.91 -5.85
C PHE A 318 -17.91 -3.07 -4.59
N THR A 319 -18.78 -2.08 -4.35
CA THR A 319 -18.79 -1.33 -3.08
C THR A 319 -19.77 -1.89 -2.06
N GLU A 320 -20.47 -2.98 -2.38
CA GLU A 320 -21.31 -3.74 -1.47
C GLU A 320 -20.89 -5.22 -1.40
N PRO A 321 -21.24 -5.93 -0.30
CA PRO A 321 -20.96 -7.35 -0.18
C PRO A 321 -21.55 -8.19 -1.31
N VAL A 322 -20.77 -9.15 -1.80
CA VAL A 322 -21.18 -10.02 -2.90
C VAL A 322 -22.00 -11.21 -2.37
N GLY A 323 -23.25 -11.28 -2.84
CA GLY A 323 -24.22 -12.34 -2.55
C GLY A 323 -24.18 -13.51 -3.55
N LYS A 324 -24.97 -14.55 -3.26
CA LYS A 324 -25.11 -15.74 -4.11
C LYS A 324 -25.58 -15.41 -5.54
N GLU A 325 -26.56 -14.52 -5.68
CA GLU A 325 -27.10 -14.08 -6.98
C GLU A 325 -26.01 -13.51 -7.90
N ILE A 326 -25.19 -12.59 -7.36
CA ILE A 326 -24.06 -12.01 -8.09
C ILE A 326 -23.01 -13.06 -8.43
N ALA A 327 -22.73 -13.99 -7.50
CA ALA A 327 -21.82 -15.09 -7.77
C ALA A 327 -22.30 -16.01 -8.91
N GLU A 328 -23.59 -16.30 -8.98
CA GLU A 328 -24.21 -17.09 -10.05
C GLU A 328 -24.16 -16.38 -11.40
N TRP A 329 -24.26 -15.05 -11.41
CA TRP A 329 -24.11 -14.24 -12.62
C TRP A 329 -22.74 -14.46 -13.30
N PHE A 330 -21.68 -14.71 -12.50
CA PHE A 330 -20.33 -15.04 -12.98
C PHE A 330 -20.12 -16.54 -13.24
N ALA A 331 -21.11 -17.42 -13.04
CA ALA A 331 -20.92 -18.87 -13.11
C ALA A 331 -20.31 -19.36 -14.43
N ARG A 332 -20.58 -18.69 -15.56
CA ARG A 332 -20.06 -19.03 -16.89
C ARG A 332 -19.11 -17.99 -17.49
N LYS A 333 -18.73 -16.97 -16.72
CA LYS A 333 -17.86 -15.89 -17.19
C LYS A 333 -16.44 -16.08 -16.66
N PHE A 334 -15.46 -15.70 -17.46
CA PHE A 334 -14.06 -15.69 -17.05
C PHE A 334 -13.71 -14.31 -16.49
N ILE A 335 -13.30 -14.29 -15.22
CA ILE A 335 -12.89 -13.11 -14.44
C ILE A 335 -11.63 -13.51 -13.67
N GLU A 336 -10.65 -12.62 -13.58
CA GLU A 336 -9.41 -12.88 -12.83
C GLU A 336 -9.61 -12.67 -11.32
N ILE A 337 -10.26 -11.56 -10.94
CA ILE A 337 -10.44 -11.13 -9.55
C ILE A 337 -11.83 -10.51 -9.34
N ILE A 338 -12.47 -10.84 -8.21
CA ILE A 338 -13.60 -10.08 -7.66
C ILE A 338 -13.16 -9.44 -6.35
N ILE A 339 -13.43 -8.15 -6.21
CA ILE A 339 -13.13 -7.33 -5.03
C ILE A 339 -14.45 -6.84 -4.44
N ALA A 340 -14.64 -6.96 -3.13
CA ALA A 340 -15.82 -6.45 -2.43
C ALA A 340 -15.50 -6.20 -0.94
N PRO A 341 -16.33 -5.45 -0.19
CA PRO A 341 -16.22 -5.38 1.26
C PRO A 341 -16.26 -6.75 1.93
N ASP A 342 -17.18 -7.61 1.51
CA ASP A 342 -17.34 -8.96 2.04
C ASP A 342 -18.03 -9.90 1.03
N PHE A 343 -18.06 -11.20 1.34
CA PHE A 343 -18.70 -12.24 0.55
C PHE A 343 -19.55 -13.13 1.45
N THR A 344 -20.82 -13.30 1.07
CA THR A 344 -21.70 -14.23 1.79
C THR A 344 -21.25 -15.68 1.63
N ALA A 345 -21.63 -16.56 2.57
CA ALA A 345 -21.33 -17.99 2.47
C ALA A 345 -21.82 -18.62 1.15
N GLY A 346 -23.01 -18.24 0.68
CA GLY A 346 -23.54 -18.69 -0.60
C GLY A 346 -22.74 -18.21 -1.81
N ALA A 347 -22.17 -17.00 -1.75
CA ALA A 347 -21.26 -16.51 -2.78
C ALA A 347 -19.96 -17.31 -2.81
N LEU A 348 -19.37 -17.59 -1.64
CA LEU A 348 -18.15 -18.38 -1.51
C LEU A 348 -18.34 -19.82 -2.01
N GLU A 349 -19.49 -20.43 -1.77
CA GLU A 349 -19.82 -21.77 -2.29
C GLU A 349 -19.84 -21.80 -3.83
N VAL A 350 -20.45 -20.80 -4.46
CA VAL A 350 -20.55 -20.72 -5.93
C VAL A 350 -19.20 -20.36 -6.56
N LEU A 351 -18.53 -19.34 -6.04
CA LEU A 351 -17.25 -18.84 -6.56
C LEU A 351 -16.09 -19.81 -6.25
N GLY A 352 -16.17 -20.58 -5.18
CA GLY A 352 -15.20 -21.61 -4.80
C GLY A 352 -15.00 -22.70 -5.84
N LYS A 353 -15.99 -22.91 -6.72
CA LYS A 353 -15.89 -23.82 -7.87
C LYS A 353 -14.87 -23.34 -8.91
N LYS A 354 -14.54 -22.04 -8.93
CA LYS A 354 -13.52 -21.44 -9.80
C LYS A 354 -12.18 -21.31 -9.08
N LYS A 355 -11.43 -22.41 -8.99
CA LYS A 355 -10.15 -22.49 -8.25
C LYS A 355 -9.09 -21.39 -8.57
N ASN A 356 -9.14 -20.80 -9.76
CA ASN A 356 -8.20 -19.76 -10.19
C ASN A 356 -8.67 -18.33 -9.90
N LEU A 357 -9.97 -18.12 -9.67
CA LEU A 357 -10.55 -16.81 -9.37
C LEU A 357 -10.05 -16.34 -8.00
N ARG A 358 -9.48 -15.14 -7.94
CA ARG A 358 -9.18 -14.51 -6.63
C ARG A 358 -10.38 -13.75 -6.12
N LEU A 359 -10.59 -13.84 -4.81
CA LEU A 359 -11.53 -12.98 -4.09
C LEU A 359 -10.76 -12.15 -3.09
N LEU A 360 -10.88 -10.83 -3.18
CA LEU A 360 -10.27 -9.88 -2.25
C LEU A 360 -11.37 -9.19 -1.44
N SER A 361 -11.27 -9.27 -0.11
CA SER A 361 -12.14 -8.55 0.81
C SER A 361 -11.44 -7.30 1.32
N ILE A 362 -12.03 -6.14 1.04
CA ILE A 362 -11.56 -4.82 1.46
C ILE A 362 -12.73 -3.82 1.47
N PRO A 363 -12.88 -2.99 2.53
CA PRO A 363 -13.88 -1.91 2.57
C PRO A 363 -13.76 -0.92 1.40
N VAL A 364 -14.79 -0.12 1.18
CA VAL A 364 -14.74 1.03 0.27
C VAL A 364 -13.65 1.99 0.75
N LYS A 365 -12.82 2.49 -0.16
CA LYS A 365 -11.80 3.51 0.16
C LYS A 365 -12.48 4.75 0.75
N GLU A 366 -11.86 5.38 1.74
CA GLU A 366 -12.29 6.70 2.21
C GLU A 366 -12.13 7.75 1.09
N GLU A 367 -13.02 8.74 1.05
CA GLU A 367 -13.01 9.79 0.02
C GLU A 367 -11.68 10.53 -0.01
N VAL A 368 -11.15 10.86 1.16
CA VAL A 368 -9.84 11.50 1.36
C VAL A 368 -8.98 10.58 2.22
N THR A 369 -7.83 10.19 1.69
CA THR A 369 -6.86 9.32 2.35
C THR A 369 -5.50 9.96 2.51
N HIS A 370 -5.21 11.07 1.83
CA HIS A 370 -3.89 11.70 1.79
C HIS A 370 -2.78 10.73 1.34
N GLU A 371 -3.12 9.81 0.43
CA GLU A 371 -2.17 8.83 -0.10
C GLU A 371 -1.08 9.53 -0.92
N LYS A 372 0.17 9.10 -0.73
CA LYS A 372 1.31 9.49 -1.57
C LYS A 372 1.59 8.43 -2.62
N LEU A 373 1.75 8.86 -3.87
CA LEU A 373 2.12 8.02 -5.00
C LEU A 373 3.61 8.13 -5.28
N PHE A 374 4.25 6.99 -5.57
CA PHE A 374 5.68 6.87 -5.83
C PHE A 374 5.89 6.23 -7.20
N ARG A 375 6.64 6.89 -8.08
CA ARG A 375 6.94 6.40 -9.43
C ARG A 375 8.43 6.51 -9.73
N SER A 376 9.03 5.44 -10.22
CA SER A 376 10.43 5.46 -10.64
C SER A 376 10.62 6.22 -11.97
N VAL A 377 11.75 6.88 -12.07
CA VAL A 377 12.34 7.36 -13.33
C VAL A 377 13.80 6.89 -13.37
N SER A 378 14.45 6.93 -14.54
CA SER A 378 15.85 6.50 -14.62
C SER A 378 16.73 7.31 -13.65
N GLY A 379 17.29 6.63 -12.65
CA GLY A 379 18.12 7.25 -11.61
C GLY A 379 17.37 8.08 -10.56
N GLY A 380 16.04 8.06 -10.51
CA GLY A 380 15.27 8.90 -9.59
C GLY A 380 13.87 8.37 -9.23
N MET A 381 13.17 9.12 -8.38
CA MET A 381 11.82 8.80 -7.92
C MET A 381 10.98 10.09 -7.86
N LEU A 382 9.77 10.02 -8.41
CA LEU A 382 8.75 11.05 -8.32
C LEU A 382 7.80 10.71 -7.17
N VAL A 383 7.47 11.71 -6.36
CA VAL A 383 6.53 11.58 -5.25
C VAL A 383 5.47 12.68 -5.39
N GLN A 384 4.20 12.31 -5.37
CA GLN A 384 3.08 13.23 -5.47
C GLN A 384 1.92 12.80 -4.56
N ASP A 385 0.97 13.70 -4.32
CA ASP A 385 -0.33 13.32 -3.76
C ASP A 385 -1.13 12.50 -4.76
N GLU A 386 -1.96 11.59 -4.25
CA GLU A 386 -3.03 10.99 -5.04
C GLU A 386 -4.04 12.05 -5.46
N ASP A 387 -4.62 11.88 -6.65
CA ASP A 387 -5.70 12.72 -7.15
C ASP A 387 -7.03 12.34 -6.48
N GLU A 388 -7.27 12.96 -5.32
CA GLU A 388 -8.47 12.79 -4.49
C GLU A 388 -9.58 13.80 -4.83
N GLY A 389 -9.42 14.60 -5.91
CA GLY A 389 -10.34 15.67 -6.27
C GLY A 389 -11.76 15.18 -6.59
N LEU A 390 -12.75 15.94 -6.10
CA LEU A 390 -14.15 15.89 -6.48
C LEU A 390 -14.65 17.32 -6.71
N GLU A 391 -14.90 17.67 -7.96
CA GLU A 391 -15.20 19.04 -8.37
C GLU A 391 -16.62 19.43 -7.95
N THR A 392 -16.73 20.57 -7.28
CA THR A 392 -18.02 21.13 -6.86
C THR A 392 -18.38 22.41 -7.60
N GLU A 393 -17.42 23.04 -8.28
CA GLU A 393 -17.61 24.30 -9.00
C GLU A 393 -17.63 24.06 -10.51
N PHE A 394 -18.72 24.50 -11.15
CA PHE A 394 -18.92 24.35 -12.59
C PHE A 394 -19.26 25.72 -13.19
N ARG A 395 -18.37 26.24 -14.04
CA ARG A 395 -18.57 27.51 -14.72
C ARG A 395 -19.16 27.26 -16.09
N ASN A 396 -20.43 27.60 -16.29
CA ASN A 396 -21.04 27.63 -17.61
C ASN A 396 -20.36 28.70 -18.49
N VAL A 397 -19.79 28.30 -19.62
CA VAL A 397 -19.03 29.19 -20.50
C VAL A 397 -19.72 29.49 -21.83
N THR A 398 -20.72 28.70 -22.22
CA THR A 398 -21.49 28.84 -23.47
C THR A 398 -22.80 29.61 -23.28
N LYS A 399 -23.38 30.10 -24.38
CA LYS A 399 -24.72 30.71 -24.43
C LYS A 399 -25.82 29.73 -24.04
N ILE A 400 -25.71 28.47 -24.48
CA ILE A 400 -26.61 27.41 -24.02
C ILE A 400 -26.24 27.06 -22.58
N LYS A 401 -27.22 27.16 -21.69
CA LYS A 401 -27.04 26.81 -20.28
C LYS A 401 -26.88 25.30 -20.11
N PHE A 402 -25.85 24.91 -19.37
CA PHE A 402 -25.68 23.55 -18.89
C PHE A 402 -26.80 23.22 -17.89
N GLY A 403 -27.59 22.19 -18.20
CA GLY A 403 -28.77 21.85 -17.39
C GLY A 403 -28.38 21.41 -15.98
N GLU A 404 -28.98 22.01 -14.94
CA GLU A 404 -28.66 21.70 -13.54
C GLU A 404 -28.83 20.22 -13.19
N LYS A 405 -29.80 19.54 -13.82
CA LYS A 405 -30.04 18.10 -13.65
C LYS A 405 -28.84 17.24 -14.07
N LYS A 406 -27.96 17.74 -14.95
CA LYS A 406 -26.78 17.03 -15.45
C LYS A 406 -25.55 17.17 -14.54
N LEU A 407 -25.60 18.00 -13.50
CA LEU A 407 -24.44 18.22 -12.62
C LEU A 407 -24.07 16.98 -11.80
N ASN A 408 -25.06 16.19 -11.37
CA ASN A 408 -24.78 14.94 -10.65
C ASN A 408 -24.11 13.91 -11.58
N LEU A 409 -24.60 13.78 -12.82
CA LEU A 409 -23.98 12.94 -13.85
C LEU A 409 -22.56 13.42 -14.19
N THR A 410 -22.35 14.74 -14.19
CA THR A 410 -21.03 15.35 -14.44
C THR A 410 -20.01 14.96 -13.39
N LYS A 411 -20.36 14.98 -12.09
CA LYS A 411 -19.46 14.55 -11.01
C LYS A 411 -19.02 13.10 -11.17
N PHE A 412 -19.98 12.21 -11.45
CA PHE A 412 -19.68 10.81 -11.78
C PHE A 412 -18.78 10.70 -13.02
N GLY A 413 -19.08 11.49 -14.06
CA GLY A 413 -18.33 11.51 -15.30
C GLY A 413 -16.88 11.96 -15.14
N ILE A 414 -16.61 12.97 -14.31
CA ILE A 414 -15.25 13.42 -14.01
C ILE A 414 -14.48 12.32 -13.31
N VAL A 415 -15.07 11.65 -12.31
CA VAL A 415 -14.45 10.50 -11.66
C VAL A 415 -14.20 9.36 -12.64
N ALA A 416 -15.17 9.02 -13.50
CA ALA A 416 -15.00 8.00 -14.51
C ALA A 416 -13.82 8.32 -15.45
N CYS A 417 -13.70 9.58 -15.87
CA CYS A 417 -12.63 10.06 -16.74
C CYS A 417 -11.26 10.11 -16.03
N LYS A 418 -11.22 10.55 -14.77
CA LYS A 418 -10.01 10.57 -13.90
C LYS A 418 -9.32 9.20 -13.82
N HIS A 419 -10.09 8.12 -13.92
CA HIS A 419 -9.56 6.76 -13.85
C HIS A 419 -9.12 6.18 -15.21
N LEU A 420 -9.32 6.87 -16.31
CA LEU A 420 -8.81 6.51 -17.64
C LEU A 420 -7.39 7.07 -17.84
N LYS A 421 -6.53 6.34 -18.55
CA LYS A 421 -5.22 6.86 -18.96
C LYS A 421 -5.37 7.98 -19.98
N SER A 422 -4.54 9.01 -19.87
CA SER A 422 -4.60 10.22 -20.70
C SER A 422 -4.00 10.04 -22.11
N ASN A 423 -4.47 10.77 -23.13
CA ASN A 423 -5.63 11.68 -23.10
C ASN A 423 -6.93 10.89 -23.09
N ALA A 424 -7.83 11.23 -22.17
CA ALA A 424 -9.07 10.51 -21.97
C ALA A 424 -10.31 11.31 -22.36
N ILE A 425 -11.27 10.62 -22.97
CA ILE A 425 -12.63 11.07 -23.21
C ILE A 425 -13.57 10.01 -22.63
N ALA A 426 -14.51 10.43 -21.78
CA ALA A 426 -15.57 9.59 -21.26
C ALA A 426 -16.93 10.10 -21.74
N LEU A 427 -17.81 9.20 -22.14
CA LEU A 427 -19.21 9.50 -22.42
C LEU A 427 -20.04 8.77 -21.36
N VAL A 428 -20.65 9.55 -20.47
CA VAL A 428 -21.46 9.02 -19.38
C VAL A 428 -22.93 9.31 -19.61
N THR A 429 -23.77 8.42 -19.12
CA THR A 429 -25.22 8.52 -19.31
C THR A 429 -25.97 8.24 -18.00
N GLU A 430 -27.18 8.77 -17.94
CA GLU A 430 -28.13 8.62 -16.86
C GLU A 430 -29.34 7.85 -17.38
N ASN A 431 -29.76 6.81 -16.65
CA ASN A 431 -31.00 6.11 -16.95
C ASN A 431 -32.17 6.73 -16.16
N GLU A 432 -33.41 6.41 -16.55
CA GLU A 432 -34.63 6.92 -15.91
C GLU A 432 -34.73 6.62 -14.40
N ASP A 433 -34.08 5.53 -13.94
CA ASP A 433 -34.02 5.13 -12.53
C ASP A 433 -32.97 5.92 -11.72
N GLY A 434 -32.32 6.92 -12.32
CA GLY A 434 -31.26 7.73 -11.71
C GLY A 434 -29.89 7.06 -11.66
N SER A 435 -29.72 5.91 -12.33
CA SER A 435 -28.44 5.22 -12.47
C SER A 435 -27.48 5.97 -13.38
N PHE A 436 -26.20 6.06 -12.99
CA PHE A 436 -25.14 6.63 -13.82
C PHE A 436 -24.16 5.57 -14.26
N TRP A 437 -23.70 5.62 -15.51
CA TRP A 437 -22.71 4.67 -16.00
C TRP A 437 -21.88 5.19 -17.18
N LEU A 438 -20.70 4.59 -17.34
CA LEU A 438 -19.76 4.84 -18.42
C LEU A 438 -20.19 4.07 -19.68
N ALA A 439 -20.77 4.79 -20.63
CA ALA A 439 -21.32 4.22 -21.85
C ALA A 439 -20.32 4.18 -23.01
N GLY A 440 -19.29 5.04 -22.99
CA GLY A 440 -18.18 5.00 -23.94
C GLY A 440 -16.92 5.59 -23.31
N ALA A 441 -15.75 5.05 -23.68
CA ALA A 441 -14.48 5.53 -23.17
C ALA A 441 -13.38 5.42 -24.23
N GLY A 442 -12.62 6.50 -24.38
CA GLY A 442 -11.38 6.57 -25.13
C GLY A 442 -10.24 6.95 -24.20
N MET A 443 -9.17 6.16 -24.22
CA MET A 443 -8.12 6.20 -23.22
C MET A 443 -6.74 5.98 -23.86
N GLY A 444 -5.72 6.60 -23.28
CA GLY A 444 -4.32 6.38 -23.60
C GLY A 444 -3.87 6.90 -24.96
N GLN A 445 -4.61 7.83 -25.58
CA GLN A 445 -4.22 8.37 -26.89
C GLN A 445 -3.37 9.63 -26.76
N PRO A 446 -2.33 9.79 -27.61
CA PRO A 446 -1.61 11.06 -27.72
C PRO A 446 -2.51 12.20 -28.20
N ASN A 447 -3.51 11.90 -29.05
CA ASN A 447 -4.44 12.87 -29.61
C ASN A 447 -5.83 12.72 -28.99
N ARG A 448 -6.37 13.81 -28.45
CA ARG A 448 -7.70 13.86 -27.83
C ARG A 448 -8.84 13.58 -28.82
N LEU A 449 -8.70 14.04 -30.07
CA LEU A 449 -9.67 13.79 -31.13
C LEU A 449 -9.81 12.29 -31.42
N ASP A 450 -8.70 11.53 -31.35
CA ASP A 450 -8.70 10.09 -31.58
C ASP A 450 -9.37 9.33 -30.43
N SER A 451 -9.16 9.78 -29.19
CA SER A 451 -9.92 9.27 -28.02
C SER A 451 -11.42 9.43 -28.22
N LEU A 452 -11.88 10.54 -28.79
CA LEU A 452 -13.29 10.74 -29.12
C LEU A 452 -13.73 9.85 -30.30
N ARG A 453 -13.17 10.07 -31.51
CA ARG A 453 -13.66 9.50 -32.77
C ARG A 453 -13.51 7.98 -32.87
N TYR A 454 -12.35 7.46 -32.46
CA TYR A 454 -11.99 6.07 -32.74
C TYR A 454 -12.19 5.12 -31.57
N LEU A 455 -12.28 5.64 -30.34
CA LEU A 455 -12.46 4.81 -29.14
C LEU A 455 -13.79 5.06 -28.45
N THR A 456 -14.09 6.30 -28.06
CA THR A 456 -15.29 6.60 -27.26
C THR A 456 -16.57 6.32 -28.04
N ILE A 457 -16.70 6.89 -29.24
CA ILE A 457 -17.93 6.81 -30.04
C ILE A 457 -18.25 5.36 -30.46
N PRO A 458 -17.30 4.56 -30.98
CA PRO A 458 -17.60 3.16 -31.32
C PRO A 458 -18.09 2.34 -30.12
N ARG A 459 -17.56 2.59 -28.91
CA ARG A 459 -18.01 1.90 -27.69
C ARG A 459 -19.41 2.32 -27.27
N PHE A 460 -19.73 3.61 -27.40
CA PHE A 460 -21.08 4.11 -27.16
C PHE A 460 -22.10 3.58 -28.17
N ASN A 461 -21.74 3.47 -29.44
CA ASN A 461 -22.62 2.96 -30.49
C ASN A 461 -22.99 1.48 -30.31
N MET A 462 -22.29 0.75 -29.43
CA MET A 462 -22.66 -0.62 -29.04
C MET A 462 -23.80 -0.66 -28.00
N LYS A 463 -24.29 0.49 -27.51
CA LYS A 463 -25.28 0.56 -26.45
C LYS A 463 -26.68 0.74 -27.03
N GLU A 464 -27.63 0.04 -26.43
CA GLU A 464 -29.05 0.16 -26.77
C GLU A 464 -29.77 1.00 -25.69
N GLY A 465 -30.84 1.70 -26.09
CA GLY A 465 -31.69 2.44 -25.15
C GLY A 465 -31.06 3.72 -24.57
N VAL A 466 -29.92 4.17 -25.08
CA VAL A 466 -29.27 5.42 -24.70
C VAL A 466 -29.21 6.37 -25.88
N LYS A 467 -29.30 7.67 -25.58
CA LYS A 467 -29.20 8.75 -26.57
C LYS A 467 -27.98 9.61 -26.28
N ILE A 468 -27.17 9.84 -27.30
CA ILE A 468 -25.93 10.61 -27.17
C ILE A 468 -26.20 12.08 -26.85
N GLU A 469 -27.34 12.61 -27.32
CA GLU A 469 -27.81 13.97 -27.07
C GLU A 469 -28.16 14.20 -25.59
N GLU A 470 -28.48 13.12 -24.86
CA GLU A 470 -28.78 13.15 -23.43
C GLU A 470 -27.57 12.77 -22.57
N SER A 471 -26.49 12.29 -23.19
CA SER A 471 -25.23 11.91 -22.53
C SER A 471 -24.33 13.13 -22.32
N VAL A 472 -23.39 13.00 -21.39
CA VAL A 472 -22.40 14.05 -21.11
C VAL A 472 -21.02 13.55 -21.51
N LEU A 473 -20.36 14.31 -22.38
CA LEU A 473 -18.97 14.09 -22.72
C LEU A 473 -18.07 14.77 -21.69
N ILE A 474 -17.11 14.04 -21.17
CA ILE A 474 -16.13 14.50 -20.20
C ILE A 474 -14.74 14.37 -20.80
N SER A 475 -13.93 15.42 -20.62
CA SER A 475 -12.55 15.50 -21.08
C SER A 475 -11.61 15.67 -19.87
N ASP A 476 -10.59 14.82 -19.74
CA ASP A 476 -9.64 14.88 -18.62
C ASP A 476 -8.77 16.15 -18.59
N ALA A 477 -8.58 16.78 -19.75
CA ALA A 477 -7.94 18.08 -19.94
C ALA A 477 -8.67 18.90 -21.01
N PHE A 478 -8.25 20.15 -21.20
CA PHE A 478 -8.88 21.05 -22.16
C PHE A 478 -8.78 20.53 -23.61
N PHE A 479 -9.71 20.95 -24.46
CA PHE A 479 -9.66 20.80 -25.91
C PHE A 479 -8.69 21.84 -26.49
N PRO A 480 -7.62 21.39 -27.18
CA PRO A 480 -6.64 22.32 -27.72
C PRO A 480 -7.16 23.07 -28.96
N PHE A 481 -8.14 22.49 -29.67
CA PHE A 481 -8.66 22.98 -30.93
C PHE A 481 -10.17 22.75 -31.03
N ARG A 482 -10.82 23.52 -31.90
CA ARG A 482 -12.24 23.43 -32.22
C ARG A 482 -12.66 22.11 -32.87
N ASP A 483 -11.73 21.39 -33.50
CA ASP A 483 -11.96 20.11 -34.20
C ASP A 483 -12.71 19.06 -33.37
N SER A 484 -12.46 19.04 -32.06
CA SER A 484 -13.07 18.13 -31.11
C SER A 484 -14.53 18.47 -30.86
N ILE A 485 -14.89 19.75 -30.95
CA ILE A 485 -16.27 20.24 -30.84
C ILE A 485 -17.03 19.99 -32.13
N GLU A 486 -16.39 20.16 -33.28
CA GLU A 486 -16.94 19.79 -34.59
C GLU A 486 -17.25 18.29 -34.64
N ALA A 487 -16.31 17.46 -34.21
CA ALA A 487 -16.52 16.02 -34.05
C ALA A 487 -17.65 15.69 -33.08
N ALA A 488 -17.70 16.36 -31.93
CA ALA A 488 -18.78 16.16 -30.96
C ALA A 488 -20.16 16.48 -31.56
N ASN A 489 -20.25 17.56 -32.34
CA ASN A 489 -21.48 17.94 -33.05
C ASN A 489 -21.87 16.91 -34.14
N GLU A 490 -20.91 16.40 -34.92
CA GLU A 490 -21.17 15.35 -35.93
C GLU A 490 -21.86 14.12 -35.33
N TYR A 491 -21.53 13.77 -34.08
CA TYR A 491 -22.13 12.65 -33.36
C TYR A 491 -23.33 13.04 -32.51
N GLY A 492 -23.76 14.31 -32.50
CA GLY A 492 -24.96 14.76 -31.79
C GLY A 492 -24.77 15.04 -30.30
N ILE A 493 -23.54 15.16 -29.79
CA ILE A 493 -23.28 15.49 -28.38
C ILE A 493 -23.79 16.91 -28.07
N LYS A 494 -24.51 17.06 -26.94
CA LYS A 494 -25.08 18.35 -26.51
C LYS A 494 -24.55 18.90 -25.19
N TYR A 495 -23.78 18.10 -24.44
CA TYR A 495 -23.24 18.49 -23.14
C TYR A 495 -21.77 18.09 -23.06
N ILE A 496 -20.90 19.06 -22.80
CA ILE A 496 -19.45 18.87 -22.69
C ILE A 496 -18.96 19.44 -21.36
N VAL A 497 -18.04 18.71 -20.73
CA VAL A 497 -17.35 19.13 -19.51
C VAL A 497 -15.85 19.02 -19.75
N GLU A 498 -15.12 20.09 -19.46
CA GLU A 498 -13.66 20.10 -19.51
C GLU A 498 -13.08 21.06 -18.46
N PRO A 499 -11.75 21.08 -18.26
CA PRO A 499 -11.15 22.00 -17.29
C PRO A 499 -11.08 23.45 -17.76
N GLY A 500 -10.95 23.68 -19.08
CA GLY A 500 -10.54 24.98 -19.64
C GLY A 500 -9.07 25.30 -19.37
N GLY A 501 -8.65 26.53 -19.69
CA GLY A 501 -7.30 27.03 -19.50
C GLY A 501 -6.43 26.99 -20.77
N SER A 502 -7.01 26.72 -21.94
CA SER A 502 -6.32 26.87 -23.22
C SER A 502 -6.25 28.34 -23.60
N ILE A 503 -5.15 28.74 -24.26
CA ILE A 503 -5.10 30.04 -24.94
C ILE A 503 -6.16 30.16 -26.06
N ARG A 504 -6.74 29.03 -26.48
CA ARG A 504 -7.78 28.92 -27.51
C ARG A 504 -9.17 28.59 -26.96
N ASP A 505 -9.40 28.72 -25.64
CA ASP A 505 -10.71 28.44 -25.04
C ASP A 505 -11.86 29.16 -25.78
N ASN A 506 -11.65 30.42 -26.19
CA ASN A 506 -12.66 31.18 -26.93
C ASN A 506 -13.07 30.52 -28.25
N GLU A 507 -12.11 29.93 -28.99
CA GLU A 507 -12.39 29.24 -30.27
C GLU A 507 -13.27 27.99 -30.05
N VAL A 508 -13.01 27.27 -28.96
CA VAL A 508 -13.77 26.08 -28.53
C VAL A 508 -15.16 26.47 -28.06
N ILE A 509 -15.28 27.53 -27.24
CA ILE A 509 -16.57 28.06 -26.75
C ILE A 509 -17.43 28.57 -27.91
N GLU A 510 -16.85 29.32 -28.84
CA GLU A 510 -17.55 29.82 -30.04
C GLU A 510 -18.10 28.67 -30.89
N ALA A 511 -17.33 27.57 -31.03
CA ALA A 511 -17.80 26.38 -31.73
C ALA A 511 -18.97 25.70 -31.01
N CYS A 512 -18.92 25.59 -29.68
CA CYS A 512 -20.04 25.08 -28.90
C CYS A 512 -21.29 25.93 -29.08
N ASP A 513 -21.14 27.26 -29.04
CA ASP A 513 -22.24 28.20 -29.26
C ASP A 513 -22.86 28.06 -30.65
N GLU A 514 -22.04 27.87 -31.70
CA GLU A 514 -22.50 27.68 -33.08
C GLU A 514 -23.32 26.39 -33.23
N PHE A 515 -22.89 25.31 -32.58
CA PHE A 515 -23.53 23.99 -32.69
C PHE A 515 -24.62 23.73 -31.63
N GLY A 516 -24.88 24.71 -30.76
CA GLY A 516 -25.85 24.61 -29.68
C GLY A 516 -25.48 23.55 -28.63
N ILE A 517 -24.19 23.47 -28.31
CA ILE A 517 -23.63 22.57 -27.30
C ILE A 517 -23.43 23.35 -26.00
N ALA A 518 -23.93 22.81 -24.89
CA ALA A 518 -23.67 23.37 -23.57
C ALA A 518 -22.30 22.90 -23.05
N MET A 519 -21.50 23.84 -22.53
CA MET A 519 -20.19 23.53 -21.97
C MET A 519 -19.99 24.17 -20.59
N VAL A 520 -19.41 23.39 -19.68
CA VAL A 520 -18.95 23.87 -18.36
C VAL A 520 -17.45 23.63 -18.19
N PHE A 521 -16.80 24.60 -17.57
CA PHE A 521 -15.41 24.49 -17.12
C PHE A 521 -15.34 24.11 -15.64
N THR A 522 -14.44 23.18 -15.31
CA THR A 522 -14.15 22.76 -13.92
C THR A 522 -12.95 23.49 -13.31
N GLY A 523 -12.01 23.96 -14.13
CA GLY A 523 -10.74 24.53 -13.66
C GLY A 523 -9.72 23.50 -13.14
N VAL A 524 -10.06 22.21 -13.12
CA VAL A 524 -9.21 21.13 -12.57
C VAL A 524 -8.98 20.05 -13.62
N ARG A 525 -7.71 19.68 -13.82
CA ARG A 525 -7.27 18.68 -14.81
C ARG A 525 -6.87 17.38 -14.11
N HIS A 526 -7.30 16.24 -14.66
CA HIS A 526 -7.07 14.90 -14.10
C HIS A 526 -6.24 14.00 -15.02
N PHE A 527 -4.99 14.36 -15.28
CA PHE A 527 -4.11 13.51 -16.09
C PHE A 527 -3.67 12.25 -15.33
N LYS A 528 -3.67 11.11 -16.03
CA LYS A 528 -3.23 9.81 -15.50
C LYS A 528 -2.37 9.08 -16.52
N HIS A 529 -1.13 8.75 -16.13
CA HIS A 529 -0.12 8.10 -16.99
C HIS A 529 0.39 6.78 -16.42
#